data_AF-A0A9D6DMG9-F1
#
_entry.id   AF-A0A9D6DMG9-F1
#
_cell.length_a   1.000
_cell.length_b   1.000
_cell.length_c   1.000
_cell.angle_alpha   90.00
_cell.angle_beta   90.00
_cell.angle_gamma   90.00
#
_symmetry.space_group_name_H-M   'P 1'
#
loop_
_entity.id
_entity.type
_entity.pdbx_description
1 polymer ?
#
loop_
_entity_poly.entity_id
_entity_poly.type
_entity_poly.pdbx_seq_one_letter_code
_entity_poly.pdbx_strand_id
1 'polypeptide(L)'
;VPASGEPPSEHPEGGRPPPGGSAGHAWATRGLPRGAIKLPGSGGAADIAALAGRLLIIMSHERRRFTPRVDYVTSPGYGEGGDWRARVGLPRGGPAAAITTLGVLRFRLDTREAYLDSYHPGTSVAEVRANTGWDLKVAEGLGETPPPTADELQIIREVDPQGFWTR
;
A
#
# COMPACT_ATOMS: atom_id res chain seq x y z
N VAL A 1 37.84 -39.79 14.33
CA VAL A 1 37.81 -39.06 13.03
C VAL A 1 36.37 -38.65 12.79
N PRO A 2 36.08 -37.34 12.64
CA PRO A 2 34.86 -36.73 13.19
C PRO A 2 33.63 -36.89 12.29
N ALA A 3 32.46 -36.96 12.94
CA ALA A 3 31.17 -36.77 12.32
C ALA A 3 31.01 -35.30 11.91
N SER A 4 30.68 -35.08 10.64
CA SER A 4 30.37 -33.78 10.05
C SER A 4 29.11 -33.19 10.70
N GLY A 5 29.29 -32.12 11.49
CA GLY A 5 28.18 -31.29 11.94
C GLY A 5 27.71 -30.39 10.80
N GLU A 6 26.47 -30.57 10.38
CA GLU A 6 25.75 -29.57 9.60
C GLU A 6 25.59 -28.30 10.44
N PRO A 7 25.89 -27.10 9.92
CA PRO A 7 25.60 -25.87 10.63
C PRO A 7 24.07 -25.67 10.68
N PRO A 8 23.52 -25.12 11.79
CA PRO A 8 22.10 -24.82 11.89
C PRO A 8 21.73 -23.82 10.79
N SER A 9 20.66 -24.13 10.06
CA SER A 9 20.06 -23.21 9.09
C SER A 9 19.53 -21.98 9.83
N GLU A 10 20.22 -20.86 9.71
CA GLU A 10 19.69 -19.56 10.10
C GLU A 10 18.48 -19.26 9.19
N HIS A 11 17.28 -19.45 9.73
CA HIS A 11 16.10 -18.83 9.17
C HIS A 11 16.30 -17.31 9.25
N PRO A 12 16.16 -16.56 8.14
CA PRO A 12 16.23 -15.11 8.20
C PRO A 12 15.04 -14.62 9.04
N GLU A 13 15.30 -14.25 10.29
CA GLU A 13 14.39 -13.41 11.07
C GLU A 13 14.07 -12.19 10.20
N GLY A 14 12.78 -11.93 9.98
CA GLY A 14 12.29 -10.88 9.11
C GLY A 14 12.98 -9.55 9.40
N GLY A 15 13.95 -9.21 8.55
CA GLY A 15 14.85 -8.09 8.76
C GLY A 15 14.08 -6.78 8.78
N ARG A 16 14.27 -6.01 9.85
CA ARG A 16 13.88 -4.60 9.87
C ARG A 16 14.52 -3.93 8.65
N PRO A 17 13.79 -3.15 7.83
CA PRO A 17 14.39 -2.50 6.68
C PRO A 17 15.57 -1.59 7.11
N PRO A 18 16.53 -1.26 6.22
CA PRO A 18 17.63 -0.35 6.56
C PRO A 18 17.14 1.08 6.87
N PRO A 19 17.82 1.86 7.72
CA PRO A 19 17.52 3.28 7.92
C PRO A 19 17.85 4.07 6.65
N GLY A 20 16.88 4.83 6.09
CA GLY A 20 17.13 5.68 4.91
C GLY A 20 16.05 5.73 3.82
N GLY A 21 15.02 4.86 3.86
CA GLY A 21 13.98 4.84 2.82
C GLY A 21 13.11 6.10 2.77
N SER A 22 12.91 6.65 1.57
CA SER A 22 12.01 7.77 1.29
C SER A 22 10.55 7.42 1.62
N ALA A 23 9.80 8.35 2.21
CA ALA A 23 8.42 8.14 2.63
C ALA A 23 7.48 7.84 1.45
N GLY A 24 6.39 7.10 1.67
CA GLY A 24 5.32 6.92 0.66
C GLY A 24 5.56 5.86 -0.43
N HIS A 25 6.66 5.10 -0.38
CA HIS A 25 7.00 4.04 -1.36
C HIS A 25 6.62 2.63 -0.89
N ALA A 26 6.46 2.44 0.42
CA ALA A 26 6.11 1.19 1.07
C ALA A 26 4.66 1.24 1.56
N TRP A 27 3.77 0.44 0.98
CA TRP A 27 2.34 0.50 1.27
C TRP A 27 1.94 -0.53 2.33
N ALA A 28 2.34 -0.20 3.55
CA ALA A 28 1.65 -0.45 4.83
C ALA A 28 1.31 -1.89 5.27
N THR A 29 2.08 -2.40 6.24
CA THR A 29 1.55 -2.65 7.59
C THR A 29 2.51 -2.11 8.66
N ARG A 30 2.01 -1.31 9.60
CA ARG A 30 2.72 -1.04 10.86
C ARG A 30 2.89 -2.37 11.59
N GLY A 31 4.12 -2.82 11.78
CA GLY A 31 4.45 -3.93 12.67
C GLY A 31 4.57 -3.36 14.07
N LEU A 32 3.67 -3.78 14.95
CA LEU A 32 3.55 -3.15 16.25
C LEU A 32 4.81 -3.40 17.12
N PRO A 33 5.12 -2.52 18.11
CA PRO A 33 6.27 -2.69 19.01
C PRO A 33 6.27 -4.05 19.73
N ARG A 34 7.44 -4.49 20.24
CA ARG A 34 7.53 -5.73 21.04
C ARG A 34 6.47 -5.72 22.15
N GLY A 35 5.60 -6.73 22.13
CA GLY A 35 4.45 -6.85 23.04
C GLY A 35 3.08 -6.55 22.40
N ALA A 36 3.01 -6.34 21.09
CA ALA A 36 1.78 -5.90 20.44
C ALA A 36 1.15 -6.93 19.48
N ILE A 37 -0.13 -6.66 19.16
CA ILE A 37 -1.12 -7.55 18.54
C ILE A 37 -0.54 -8.30 17.34
N LYS A 38 -0.58 -9.63 17.40
CA LYS A 38 -0.25 -10.49 16.26
C LYS A 38 -1.36 -10.40 15.21
N LEU A 39 -1.00 -9.93 14.01
CA LEU A 39 -1.89 -9.94 12.86
C LEU A 39 -1.90 -11.34 12.19
N PRO A 40 -2.92 -11.67 11.38
CA PRO A 40 -3.05 -12.99 10.73
C PRO A 40 -1.85 -13.41 9.85
N GLY A 41 -1.03 -12.46 9.40
CA GLY A 41 0.10 -12.68 8.50
C GLY A 41 -0.17 -12.19 7.07
N SER A 42 0.75 -12.48 6.13
CA SER A 42 0.65 -12.02 4.74
C SER A 42 -0.45 -12.73 3.95
N GLY A 43 -0.77 -13.99 4.29
CA GLY A 43 -1.48 -14.88 3.37
C GLY A 43 -0.79 -14.90 2.01
N GLY A 44 -1.58 -14.88 0.92
CA GLY A 44 -1.08 -14.76 -0.45
C GLY A 44 -0.82 -13.33 -0.94
N ALA A 45 -0.97 -12.31 -0.08
CA ALA A 45 -0.81 -10.92 -0.51
C ALA A 45 0.64 -10.59 -0.91
N ALA A 46 1.63 -11.32 -0.40
CA ALA A 46 3.03 -11.19 -0.79
C ALA A 46 3.24 -11.59 -2.26
N ASP A 47 2.71 -12.74 -2.66
CA ASP A 47 2.83 -13.27 -4.02
C ASP A 47 2.11 -12.37 -5.03
N ILE A 48 0.90 -11.90 -4.67
CA ILE A 48 0.15 -10.94 -5.50
C ILE A 48 0.97 -9.67 -5.71
N ALA A 49 1.54 -9.11 -4.65
CA ALA A 49 2.36 -7.90 -4.72
C ALA A 49 3.67 -8.07 -5.51
N ALA A 50 4.24 -9.27 -5.47
CA ALA A 50 5.46 -9.60 -6.19
C ALA A 50 5.23 -9.87 -7.68
N LEU A 51 4.14 -10.56 -8.02
CA LEU A 51 3.97 -11.18 -9.33
C LEU A 51 2.86 -10.56 -10.20
N ALA A 52 1.88 -9.87 -9.61
CA ALA A 52 0.80 -9.27 -10.39
C ALA A 52 1.32 -8.16 -11.30
N GLY A 53 0.79 -8.09 -12.52
CA GLY A 53 1.14 -7.03 -13.48
C GLY A 53 0.68 -5.64 -13.04
N ARG A 54 -0.41 -5.57 -12.28
CA ARG A 54 -0.97 -4.33 -11.74
C ARG A 54 -1.62 -4.59 -10.38
N LEU A 55 -1.15 -3.93 -9.34
CA LEU A 55 -1.69 -4.05 -8.00
C LEU A 55 -2.55 -2.83 -7.63
N LEU A 56 -3.75 -3.08 -7.12
CA LEU A 56 -4.60 -2.06 -6.49
C LEU A 56 -4.68 -2.33 -4.99
N ILE A 57 -4.55 -1.27 -4.21
CA ILE A 57 -4.59 -1.31 -2.74
C ILE A 57 -5.89 -0.65 -2.32
N ILE A 58 -6.66 -1.28 -1.45
CA ILE A 58 -7.91 -0.74 -0.92
C ILE A 58 -7.81 -0.71 0.60
N MET A 59 -7.99 0.47 1.21
CA MET A 59 -7.94 0.61 2.67
C MET A 59 -8.57 1.90 3.17
N SER A 60 -9.01 1.93 4.43
CA SER A 60 -9.41 3.16 5.11
C SER A 60 -8.25 4.14 5.22
N HIS A 61 -8.51 5.42 4.96
CA HIS A 61 -7.50 6.47 5.05
C HIS A 61 -7.38 6.96 6.51
N GLU A 62 -6.37 6.49 7.22
CA GLU A 62 -6.13 6.85 8.60
C GLU A 62 -4.65 7.17 8.81
N ARG A 63 -4.35 8.22 9.59
CA ARG A 63 -2.96 8.63 9.89
C ARG A 63 -2.06 7.48 10.37
N ARG A 64 -2.63 6.54 11.13
CA ARG A 64 -1.89 5.37 11.67
C ARG A 64 -1.52 4.32 10.60
N ARG A 65 -2.20 4.31 9.45
CA ARG A 65 -1.93 3.38 8.34
C ARG A 65 -0.99 4.01 7.32
N PHE A 66 -1.14 5.30 7.06
CA PHE A 66 -0.30 6.08 6.14
C PHE A 66 0.91 6.66 6.89
N THR A 67 1.83 5.80 7.31
CA THR A 67 3.07 6.22 8.00
C THR A 67 4.21 6.39 7.00
N PRO A 68 5.22 7.25 7.27
CA PRO A 68 6.39 7.40 6.40
C PRO A 68 7.13 6.08 6.19
N ARG A 69 7.06 5.19 7.18
CA ARG A 69 7.77 3.92 7.20
C ARG A 69 6.99 2.87 7.97
N VAL A 70 6.90 1.70 7.35
CA VAL A 70 6.31 0.50 7.94
C VAL A 70 7.34 -0.26 8.78
N ASP A 71 6.91 -0.92 9.83
CA ASP A 71 7.83 -1.74 10.63
C ASP A 71 8.06 -3.12 10.00
N TYR A 72 7.09 -3.64 9.23
CA TYR A 72 7.20 -4.91 8.50
C TYR A 72 6.62 -4.80 7.10
N VAL A 73 7.29 -5.42 6.12
CA VAL A 73 6.83 -5.46 4.73
C VAL A 73 6.20 -6.84 4.48
N THR A 74 4.89 -6.95 4.67
CA THR A 74 4.13 -8.17 4.32
C THR A 74 3.97 -8.33 2.82
N SER A 75 3.86 -7.22 2.09
CA SER A 75 3.62 -7.17 0.65
C SER A 75 4.51 -6.10 0.02
N PRO A 76 5.43 -6.46 -0.89
CA PRO A 76 6.43 -5.53 -1.41
C PRO A 76 5.85 -4.47 -2.35
N GLY A 77 6.21 -3.22 -2.09
CA GLY A 77 5.91 -2.09 -2.95
C GLY A 77 7.05 -1.61 -3.82
N TYR A 78 7.30 -0.31 -3.76
CA TYR A 78 8.44 0.30 -4.42
C TYR A 78 9.62 0.48 -3.48
N GLY A 79 9.49 0.16 -2.20
CA GLY A 79 10.61 0.11 -1.25
C GLY A 79 11.32 1.45 -1.11
N GLU A 80 12.53 1.57 -1.65
CA GLU A 80 13.32 2.81 -1.66
C GLU A 80 12.98 3.75 -2.84
N GLY A 81 12.08 3.33 -3.72
CA GLY A 81 11.75 4.05 -4.96
C GLY A 81 12.60 3.62 -6.16
N GLY A 82 12.44 4.33 -7.28
CA GLY A 82 13.19 4.09 -8.51
C GLY A 82 13.13 2.64 -9.01
N ASP A 83 14.30 2.01 -9.14
CA ASP A 83 14.53 0.64 -9.62
C ASP A 83 14.59 -0.41 -8.48
N TRP A 84 14.24 -0.06 -7.23
CA TRP A 84 14.34 -0.95 -6.07
C TRP A 84 13.74 -2.34 -6.33
N ARG A 85 12.56 -2.41 -6.94
CA ARG A 85 11.89 -3.68 -7.28
C ARG A 85 12.80 -4.58 -8.14
N ALA A 86 13.44 -4.02 -9.16
CA ALA A 86 14.34 -4.78 -10.02
C ALA A 86 15.58 -5.26 -9.25
N ARG A 87 16.17 -4.41 -8.40
CA ARG A 87 17.33 -4.77 -7.57
C ARG A 87 17.05 -5.93 -6.62
N VAL A 88 15.84 -5.99 -6.05
CA VAL A 88 15.43 -7.06 -5.13
C VAL A 88 14.79 -8.26 -5.84
N GLY A 89 14.88 -8.35 -7.17
CA GLY A 89 14.41 -9.49 -7.94
C GLY A 89 12.90 -9.58 -8.13
N LEU A 90 12.15 -8.48 -7.95
CA LEU A 90 10.72 -8.42 -8.22
C LEU A 90 10.50 -8.10 -9.71
N PRO A 91 10.01 -9.08 -10.51
CA PRO A 91 10.22 -9.07 -11.96
C PRO A 91 9.29 -8.14 -12.73
N ARG A 92 8.15 -7.72 -12.16
CA ARG A 92 7.15 -6.90 -12.84
C ARG A 92 6.17 -6.21 -11.89
N GLY A 93 5.39 -5.30 -12.47
CA GLY A 93 4.22 -4.68 -11.84
C GLY A 93 4.56 -3.78 -10.67
N GLY A 94 3.76 -3.90 -9.61
CA GLY A 94 3.78 -3.03 -8.44
C GLY A 94 2.48 -2.23 -8.29
N PRO A 95 2.42 -1.39 -7.24
CA PRO A 95 1.26 -0.56 -6.94
C PRO A 95 0.91 0.40 -8.08
N ALA A 96 -0.30 0.30 -8.59
CA ALA A 96 -0.83 1.25 -9.57
C ALA A 96 -1.65 2.35 -8.91
N ALA A 97 -2.42 1.99 -7.88
CA ALA A 97 -3.18 2.95 -7.08
C ALA A 97 -3.47 2.40 -5.68
N ALA A 98 -3.63 3.31 -4.73
CA ALA A 98 -4.29 3.07 -3.46
C ALA A 98 -5.61 3.84 -3.44
N ILE A 99 -6.73 3.11 -3.42
CA ILE A 99 -8.08 3.66 -3.36
C ILE A 99 -8.49 3.63 -1.88
N THR A 100 -8.80 4.80 -1.34
CA THR A 100 -9.02 4.97 0.09
C THR A 100 -10.37 5.60 0.37
N THR A 101 -10.76 5.69 1.65
CA THR A 101 -12.00 6.39 2.02
C THR A 101 -11.98 7.90 1.73
N LEU A 102 -10.80 8.51 1.52
CA LEU A 102 -10.68 9.96 1.27
C LEU A 102 -10.29 10.32 -0.17
N GLY A 103 -9.86 9.36 -0.98
CA GLY A 103 -9.35 9.66 -2.31
C GLY A 103 -8.51 8.54 -2.90
N VAL A 104 -7.98 8.80 -4.09
CA VAL A 104 -7.13 7.90 -4.85
C VAL A 104 -5.70 8.42 -4.84
N LEU A 105 -4.76 7.60 -4.40
CA LEU A 105 -3.33 7.86 -4.49
C LEU A 105 -2.75 7.05 -5.65
N ARG A 106 -1.84 7.65 -6.40
CA ARG A 106 -1.06 7.01 -7.47
C ARG A 106 0.43 7.14 -7.18
N PHE A 107 1.25 6.47 -7.98
CA PHE A 107 2.70 6.45 -7.80
C PHE A 107 3.38 7.11 -8.98
N ARG A 108 4.34 8.00 -8.72
CA ARG A 108 5.12 8.67 -9.76
C ARG A 108 5.94 7.65 -10.55
N LEU A 109 6.18 7.89 -11.85
CA LEU A 109 6.92 6.93 -12.69
C LEU A 109 8.43 6.94 -12.41
N ASP A 110 8.97 8.09 -12.07
CA ASP A 110 10.39 8.34 -11.80
C ASP A 110 10.76 8.01 -10.35
N THR A 111 10.07 8.60 -9.37
CA THR A 111 10.41 8.40 -7.96
C THR A 111 9.76 7.15 -7.36
N ARG A 112 8.59 6.77 -7.89
CA ARG A 112 7.68 5.77 -7.29
C ARG A 112 7.03 6.21 -5.99
N GLU A 113 7.07 7.50 -5.68
CA GLU A 113 6.43 8.08 -4.50
C GLU A 113 4.92 8.19 -4.71
N ALA A 114 4.15 7.90 -3.66
CA ALA A 114 2.71 8.11 -3.67
C ALA A 114 2.35 9.61 -3.69
N TYR A 115 1.41 9.99 -4.55
CA TYR A 115 0.80 11.32 -4.61
C TYR A 115 -0.72 11.21 -4.68
N LEU A 116 -1.43 12.24 -4.20
CA LEU A 116 -2.87 12.34 -4.31
C LEU A 116 -3.26 12.67 -5.74
N ASP A 117 -4.01 11.77 -6.38
CA ASP A 117 -4.50 11.89 -7.75
C ASP A 117 -5.90 12.55 -7.79
N SER A 118 -6.79 12.13 -6.88
CA SER A 118 -8.10 12.75 -6.67
C SER A 118 -8.54 12.57 -5.21
N TYR A 119 -9.41 13.46 -4.73
CA TYR A 119 -10.08 13.33 -3.43
C TYR A 119 -11.57 13.05 -3.64
N HIS A 120 -12.20 12.33 -2.72
CA HIS A 120 -13.61 11.95 -2.89
C HIS A 120 -14.58 13.10 -2.57
N PRO A 121 -15.78 13.13 -3.18
CA PRO A 121 -16.81 14.10 -2.82
C PRO A 121 -17.05 14.15 -1.31
N GLY A 122 -17.17 15.36 -0.75
CA GLY A 122 -17.36 15.58 0.68
C GLY A 122 -16.09 15.50 1.53
N THR A 123 -14.92 15.28 0.92
CA THR A 123 -13.60 15.31 1.59
C THR A 123 -12.77 16.50 1.12
N SER A 124 -11.57 16.68 1.66
CA SER A 124 -10.67 17.75 1.22
C SER A 124 -9.20 17.32 1.18
N VAL A 125 -8.42 18.02 0.36
CA VAL A 125 -6.95 17.85 0.32
C VAL A 125 -6.31 18.06 1.69
N ALA A 126 -6.83 19.01 2.47
CA ALA A 126 -6.37 19.29 3.82
C ALA A 126 -6.60 18.08 4.74
N GLU A 127 -7.77 17.44 4.66
CA GLU A 127 -8.11 16.24 5.43
C GLU A 127 -7.22 15.05 5.05
N VAL A 128 -6.99 14.84 3.75
CA VAL A 128 -6.09 13.78 3.25
C VAL A 128 -4.68 13.98 3.82
N ARG A 129 -4.15 15.21 3.74
CA ARG A 129 -2.83 15.55 4.29
C ARG A 129 -2.78 15.38 5.81
N ALA A 130 -3.81 15.79 6.53
CA ALA A 130 -3.90 15.60 7.98
C ALA A 130 -3.88 14.10 8.37
N ASN A 131 -4.43 13.24 7.51
CA ASN A 131 -4.44 11.79 7.68
C ASN A 131 -3.29 11.06 6.98
N THR A 132 -2.28 11.79 6.48
CA THR A 132 -1.06 11.22 5.90
C THR A 132 0.15 11.59 6.76
N GLY A 133 1.00 10.62 7.06
CA GLY A 133 2.12 10.76 7.98
C GLY A 133 3.38 11.40 7.39
N TRP A 134 3.39 11.66 6.08
CA TRP A 134 4.48 12.32 5.34
C TRP A 134 3.95 13.53 4.54
N ASP A 135 4.85 14.31 3.95
CA ASP A 135 4.47 15.42 3.07
C ASP A 135 3.92 14.91 1.73
N LEU A 136 2.61 14.64 1.71
CA LEU A 136 1.92 14.10 0.55
C LEU A 136 1.87 15.13 -0.59
N LYS A 137 2.46 14.78 -1.73
CA LYS A 137 2.34 15.56 -2.97
C LYS A 137 0.96 15.36 -3.61
N VAL A 138 0.56 16.32 -4.43
CA VAL A 138 -0.71 16.28 -5.17
C VAL A 138 -0.46 16.32 -6.68
N ALA A 139 -1.41 15.84 -7.47
CA ALA A 139 -1.39 15.95 -8.93
C ALA A 139 -1.54 17.42 -9.38
N GLU A 140 -1.01 17.76 -10.56
CA GLU A 140 -1.17 19.10 -11.15
C GLU A 140 -2.62 19.40 -11.51
N GLY A 141 -3.34 18.40 -12.05
CA GLY A 141 -4.76 18.46 -12.36
C GLY A 141 -5.65 17.90 -11.24
N LEU A 142 -5.26 18.09 -9.97
CA LEU A 142 -6.00 17.56 -8.83
C LEU A 142 -7.47 18.02 -8.86
N GLY A 143 -8.37 17.06 -8.75
CA GLY A 143 -9.81 17.32 -8.69
C GLY A 143 -10.53 16.31 -7.82
N GLU A 144 -11.82 16.56 -7.66
CA GLU A 144 -12.73 15.61 -7.03
C GLU A 144 -12.87 14.36 -7.90
N THR A 145 -12.93 13.18 -7.29
CA THR A 145 -13.24 11.93 -7.98
C THR A 145 -14.64 12.05 -8.59
N PRO A 146 -14.83 11.80 -9.90
CA PRO A 146 -16.14 11.87 -10.52
C PRO A 146 -17.15 10.97 -9.81
N PRO A 147 -18.39 11.43 -9.58
CA PRO A 147 -19.43 10.57 -9.04
C PRO A 147 -19.74 9.43 -10.03
N PRO A 148 -20.19 8.27 -9.54
CA PRO A 148 -20.63 7.18 -10.43
C PRO A 148 -21.76 7.66 -11.35
N THR A 149 -21.74 7.17 -12.59
CA THR A 149 -22.79 7.41 -13.58
C THR A 149 -24.09 6.70 -13.19
N ALA A 150 -25.21 7.10 -13.80
CA ALA A 150 -26.51 6.47 -13.56
C ALA A 150 -26.49 4.96 -13.87
N ASP A 151 -25.82 4.57 -14.96
CA ASP A 151 -25.69 3.18 -15.38
C ASP A 151 -24.83 2.37 -14.39
N GLU A 152 -23.72 2.93 -13.91
CA GLU A 152 -22.90 2.28 -12.87
C GLU A 152 -23.68 2.13 -11.56
N LEU A 153 -24.45 3.14 -11.14
CA LEU A 153 -25.31 3.06 -9.97
C LEU A 153 -26.40 2.01 -10.12
N GLN A 154 -26.99 1.88 -11.32
CA GLN A 154 -27.96 0.83 -11.59
C GLN A 154 -27.33 -0.56 -11.44
N ILE A 155 -26.19 -0.81 -12.09
CA ILE A 155 -25.48 -2.09 -12.01
C ILE A 155 -25.10 -2.42 -10.56
N ILE A 156 -24.61 -1.45 -9.79
CA ILE A 156 -24.25 -1.65 -8.38
C ILE A 156 -25.48 -2.08 -7.57
N ARG A 157 -26.64 -1.44 -7.78
CA ARG A 157 -27.90 -1.79 -7.08
C ARG A 157 -28.44 -3.15 -7.49
N GLU A 158 -28.20 -3.58 -8.74
CA GLU A 158 -28.55 -4.92 -9.22
C GLU A 158 -27.65 -6.01 -8.60
N VAL A 159 -26.36 -5.73 -8.43
CA VAL A 159 -25.38 -6.67 -7.87
C VAL A 159 -25.43 -6.74 -6.33
N ASP A 160 -25.79 -5.64 -5.66
CA ASP A 160 -25.95 -5.56 -4.19
C ASP A 160 -27.39 -5.14 -3.80
N PRO A 161 -28.41 -5.95 -4.12
CA PRO A 161 -29.82 -5.57 -3.94
C PRO A 161 -30.23 -5.41 -2.46
N GLN A 162 -29.45 -5.95 -1.53
CA GLN A 162 -29.69 -5.87 -0.09
C GLN A 162 -28.89 -4.75 0.59
N GLY A 163 -28.02 -4.06 -0.18
CA GLY A 163 -27.14 -3.03 0.32
C GLY A 163 -26.15 -3.54 1.36
N PHE A 164 -25.61 -4.75 1.21
CA PHE A 164 -24.66 -5.27 2.19
C PHE A 164 -23.36 -4.46 2.17
N TRP A 165 -22.92 -4.01 0.99
CA TRP A 165 -21.70 -3.22 0.81
C TRP A 165 -21.97 -1.72 0.63
N THR A 166 -23.17 -1.37 0.19
CA THR A 166 -23.55 -0.01 -0.21
C THR A 166 -24.47 0.72 0.77
N ARG A 167 -24.69 0.17 1.97
CA ARG A 167 -25.48 0.79 3.05
C ARG A 167 -24.87 2.06 3.62
#